data_AF-A0A1T4WZ85-F1
#
_entry.id   AF-A0A1T4WZ85-F1
#
_cell.length_a   1.000
_cell.length_b   1.000
_cell.length_c   1.000
_cell.angle_alpha   90.00
_cell.angle_beta   90.00
_cell.angle_gamma   90.00
#
_symmetry.space_group_name_H-M   'P 1'
#
loop_
_entity.id
_entity.type
_entity.pdbx_description
1 polymer ?
#
loop_
_entity_poly.entity_id
_entity_poly.type
_entity_poly.pdbx_seq_one_letter_code
_entity_poly.pdbx_strand_id
1 'polypeptide(L)'
;MPQNYFVILTDIGRAKLANALSLGRQISLTHMVVGDGNGSAVTPDASRTSLVHEVYRAQLNALRQDEENPAYLVAELVIPPDTGGWTLREAGFLDADGDLFGIGNLPETYKPQLAEGSAAELRIRLTLEVGERAPVQLKIDPTVVLASRKFVELEVGTLREVMTNHIQDKSDPHDTLPDGGSRGDLLIQGRDGLEWQEAGARHLSTTVKATPGEYHYVKPAHLKFIEVEVLGGGGAGGGAKGGSFASCGSGGGAGGWAKAVIMASRLGADETYTVGAGGVGQAAVRASNPGGTSSFGSFVSATGGRGGFGMDTNFEGSDMHPDGGRGGHGVGGDVNATGSAGGGTAVMGALHNASGIGAPSFYAGGGLSLSNGNSTKDGEPGTLGGGGGGANVDNSVIDGTGGNGGDGLVIIREFV
;
A
#
# COMPACT_ATOMS: atom_id res chain seq x y z
N MET A 1 -41.00 49.32 55.28
CA MET A 1 -40.22 49.92 54.17
C MET A 1 -39.99 48.82 53.14
N PRO A 2 -40.14 49.06 51.82
CA PRO A 2 -39.78 48.05 50.84
C PRO A 2 -38.29 47.74 50.98
N GLN A 3 -37.93 46.48 51.24
CA GLN A 3 -36.54 46.07 51.19
C GLN A 3 -36.11 46.06 49.73
N ASN A 4 -35.18 46.94 49.38
CA ASN A 4 -34.54 46.88 48.07
C ASN A 4 -33.53 45.72 48.08
N TYR A 5 -33.62 44.84 47.09
CA TYR A 5 -32.63 43.78 46.86
C TYR A 5 -31.61 44.29 45.85
N PHE A 6 -30.33 44.23 46.20
CA PHE A 6 -29.25 44.77 45.41
C PHE A 6 -27.95 44.01 45.68
N VAL A 7 -27.01 44.15 44.75
CA VAL A 7 -25.67 43.59 44.85
C VAL A 7 -24.67 44.73 44.84
N ILE A 8 -23.67 44.68 45.72
CA ILE A 8 -22.56 45.62 45.75
C ILE A 8 -21.23 44.88 45.56
N LEU A 9 -20.23 45.62 45.07
CA LEU A 9 -18.84 45.17 45.12
C LEU A 9 -18.32 45.24 46.55
N THR A 10 -17.55 44.24 46.96
CA THR A 10 -16.76 44.30 48.19
C THR A 10 -15.54 45.20 47.98
N ASP A 11 -14.88 45.62 49.07
CA ASP A 11 -13.62 46.37 48.98
C ASP A 11 -12.52 45.55 48.26
N ILE A 12 -12.51 44.22 48.44
CA ILE A 12 -11.62 43.31 47.71
C ILE A 12 -11.96 43.30 46.22
N GLY A 13 -13.25 43.12 45.88
CA GLY A 13 -13.69 43.09 44.48
C GLY A 13 -13.42 44.40 43.77
N ARG A 14 -13.65 45.54 44.43
CA ARG A 14 -13.35 46.88 43.90
C ARG A 14 -11.85 47.10 43.70
N ALA A 15 -11.00 46.65 44.63
CA ALA A 15 -9.55 46.73 44.50
C ALA A 15 -9.04 45.85 43.34
N LYS A 16 -9.57 44.63 43.20
CA LYS A 16 -9.23 43.73 42.09
C LYS A 16 -9.70 44.27 40.75
N LEU A 17 -10.91 44.85 40.69
CA LEU A 17 -11.44 45.54 39.50
C LEU A 17 -10.56 46.70 39.06
N ALA A 18 -10.15 47.58 39.99
CA ALA A 18 -9.26 48.69 39.69
C ALA A 18 -7.87 48.23 39.20
N ASN A 19 -7.32 47.18 39.82
CA ASN A 19 -6.04 46.59 39.42
C ASN A 19 -6.11 45.98 38.01
N ALA A 20 -7.16 45.21 37.73
CA ALA A 20 -7.40 44.59 36.43
C ALA A 20 -7.50 45.62 35.30
N LEU A 21 -8.22 46.71 35.54
CA LEU A 21 -8.32 47.86 34.62
C LEU A 21 -6.96 48.54 34.37
N SER A 22 -6.14 48.72 35.41
CA SER A 22 -4.83 49.38 35.28
C SER A 22 -3.77 48.52 34.60
N LEU A 23 -3.83 47.19 34.76
CA LEU A 23 -2.84 46.25 34.23
C LEU A 23 -3.28 45.55 32.94
N GLY A 24 -4.49 45.82 32.44
CA GLY A 24 -5.06 45.12 31.29
C GLY A 24 -5.29 43.62 31.53
N ARG A 25 -5.46 43.21 32.80
CA ARG A 25 -5.71 41.82 33.18
C ARG A 25 -7.20 41.54 33.22
N GLN A 26 -7.58 40.29 32.99
CA GLN A 26 -8.98 39.88 33.10
C GLN A 26 -9.31 39.29 34.48
N ILE A 27 -10.49 39.58 34.99
CA ILE A 27 -11.05 38.98 36.21
C ILE A 27 -11.90 37.78 35.83
N SER A 28 -11.68 36.66 36.50
CA SER A 28 -12.47 35.43 36.32
C SER A 28 -13.32 35.21 37.56
N LEU A 29 -14.64 35.39 37.44
CA LEU A 29 -15.59 34.95 38.46
C LEU A 29 -15.90 33.48 38.22
N THR A 30 -15.71 32.65 39.24
CA THR A 30 -15.73 31.19 39.09
C THR A 30 -16.89 30.53 39.82
N HIS A 31 -17.27 31.04 41.00
CA HIS A 31 -18.32 30.45 41.82
C HIS A 31 -19.33 31.50 42.28
N MET A 32 -20.57 31.04 42.50
CA MET A 32 -21.56 31.77 43.28
C MET A 32 -21.76 31.04 44.61
N VAL A 33 -21.77 31.82 45.68
CA VAL A 33 -22.07 31.36 47.04
C VAL A 33 -23.44 31.88 47.45
N VAL A 34 -24.18 31.07 48.20
CA VAL A 34 -25.52 31.39 48.69
C VAL A 34 -25.56 31.14 50.19
N GLY A 35 -26.20 32.04 50.92
CA GLY A 35 -26.27 32.03 52.37
C GLY A 35 -27.69 32.18 52.90
N ASP A 36 -27.89 31.70 54.12
CA ASP A 36 -29.16 31.79 54.86
C ASP A 36 -29.19 32.95 55.88
N GLY A 37 -28.14 33.77 55.91
CA GLY A 37 -28.04 34.94 56.79
C GLY A 37 -28.07 34.61 58.29
N ASN A 38 -27.80 33.35 58.67
CA ASN A 38 -27.96 32.84 60.03
C ASN A 38 -29.39 33.08 60.57
N GLY A 39 -30.39 32.93 59.68
CA GLY A 39 -31.81 33.11 60.00
C GLY A 39 -32.32 34.55 60.01
N SER A 40 -31.47 35.54 59.72
CA SER A 40 -31.84 36.98 59.69
C SER A 40 -31.60 37.60 58.32
N ALA A 41 -32.36 38.66 57.99
CA ALA A 41 -32.11 39.43 56.77
C ALA A 41 -30.71 40.06 56.79
N VAL A 42 -30.00 39.98 55.67
CA VAL A 42 -28.64 40.50 55.52
C VAL A 42 -28.67 41.81 54.73
N THR A 43 -28.06 42.85 55.26
CA THR A 43 -27.74 44.06 54.49
C THR A 43 -26.35 43.90 53.89
N PRO A 44 -26.17 44.01 52.56
CA PRO A 44 -24.86 43.91 51.94
C PRO A 44 -23.88 44.97 52.48
N ASP A 45 -22.67 44.54 52.86
CA ASP A 45 -21.61 45.41 53.41
C ASP A 45 -20.31 45.18 52.62
N ALA A 46 -19.74 46.26 52.08
CA ALA A 46 -18.57 46.22 51.23
C ALA A 46 -17.31 45.69 51.96
N SER A 47 -17.25 45.81 53.29
CA SER A 47 -16.11 45.34 54.08
C SER A 47 -16.07 43.81 54.26
N ARG A 48 -17.11 43.10 53.83
CA ARG A 48 -17.22 41.64 53.97
C ARG A 48 -16.22 40.91 53.10
N THR A 49 -15.59 39.90 53.68
CA THR A 49 -14.70 38.94 53.00
C THR A 49 -15.36 37.57 52.81
N SER A 50 -16.53 37.35 53.43
CA SER A 50 -17.35 36.13 53.35
C SER A 50 -18.82 36.47 53.64
N LEU A 51 -19.73 35.57 53.27
CA LEU A 51 -21.16 35.65 53.62
C LEU A 51 -21.36 35.53 55.14
N VAL A 52 -22.50 36.00 55.66
CA VAL A 52 -22.84 35.86 57.09
C VAL A 52 -22.93 34.39 57.49
N HIS A 53 -23.56 33.57 56.64
CA HIS A 53 -23.54 32.11 56.77
C HIS A 53 -23.74 31.46 55.39
N GLU A 54 -22.66 30.94 54.82
CA GLU A 54 -22.67 30.22 53.54
C GLU A 54 -23.25 28.81 53.71
N VAL A 55 -24.26 28.48 52.92
CA VAL A 55 -24.93 27.16 52.94
C VAL A 55 -24.78 26.40 51.62
N TYR A 56 -24.41 27.09 50.54
CA TYR A 56 -24.17 26.47 49.25
C TYR A 56 -23.13 27.22 48.43
N ARG A 57 -22.29 26.46 47.72
CA ARG A 57 -21.27 26.96 46.79
C ARG A 57 -21.24 26.08 45.56
N ALA A 58 -21.30 26.70 44.40
CA ALA A 58 -21.14 25.99 43.13
C ALA A 58 -20.54 26.91 42.06
N GLN A 59 -20.00 26.30 41.00
CA GLN A 59 -19.55 27.03 39.84
C GLN A 59 -20.73 27.74 39.16
N LEU A 60 -20.46 28.89 38.55
CA LEU A 60 -21.45 29.63 37.79
C LEU A 60 -21.95 28.82 36.58
N ASN A 61 -23.26 28.69 36.41
CA ASN A 61 -23.84 28.04 35.22
C ASN A 61 -23.80 28.96 34.00
N ALA A 62 -23.92 30.27 34.22
CA ALA A 62 -23.73 31.28 33.20
C ALA A 62 -23.17 32.55 33.82
N LEU A 63 -22.26 33.20 33.11
CA LEU A 63 -21.83 34.56 33.35
C LEU A 63 -21.85 35.27 32.00
N ARG A 64 -22.58 36.37 31.91
CA ARG A 64 -22.66 37.18 30.68
C ARG A 64 -22.71 38.66 31.02
N GLN A 65 -22.24 39.48 30.10
CA GLN A 65 -22.50 40.91 30.13
C GLN A 65 -23.96 41.14 29.71
N ASP A 66 -24.62 42.13 30.33
CA ASP A 66 -25.98 42.47 29.93
C ASP A 66 -26.00 43.16 28.55
N GLU A 67 -26.95 42.78 27.70
CA GLU A 67 -27.05 43.27 26.32
C GLU A 67 -27.56 44.71 26.25
N GLU A 68 -28.40 45.13 27.22
CA GLU A 68 -28.96 46.48 27.26
C GLU A 68 -28.05 47.44 28.05
N ASN A 69 -27.27 46.92 29.00
CA ASN A 69 -26.35 47.73 29.78
C ASN A 69 -25.00 47.02 30.04
N PRO A 70 -23.95 47.36 29.26
CA PRO A 70 -22.62 46.80 29.40
C PRO A 70 -21.96 46.98 30.78
N ALA A 71 -22.46 47.87 31.64
CA ALA A 71 -21.93 48.02 33.00
C ALA A 71 -22.36 46.89 33.96
N TYR A 72 -23.32 46.05 33.57
CA TYR A 72 -23.82 44.95 34.38
C TYR A 72 -23.33 43.58 33.90
N LEU A 73 -22.97 42.74 34.86
CA LEU A 73 -22.79 41.31 34.69
C LEU A 73 -23.99 40.58 35.25
N VAL A 74 -24.58 39.72 34.44
CA VAL A 74 -25.63 38.80 34.87
C VAL A 74 -25.00 37.44 35.03
N ALA A 75 -25.04 36.92 36.26
CA ALA A 75 -24.64 35.56 36.54
C ALA A 75 -25.80 34.72 37.06
N GLU A 76 -25.74 33.44 36.72
CA GLU A 76 -26.78 32.48 37.04
C GLU A 76 -26.20 31.26 37.72
N LEU A 77 -26.92 30.81 38.74
CA LEU A 77 -26.67 29.57 39.45
C LEU A 77 -27.95 28.74 39.51
N VAL A 78 -27.84 27.45 39.23
CA VAL A 78 -28.90 26.47 39.40
C VAL A 78 -28.55 25.61 40.61
N ILE A 79 -29.45 25.59 41.60
CA ILE A 79 -29.36 24.69 42.75
C ILE A 79 -30.17 23.42 42.43
N PRO A 80 -29.52 22.24 42.40
CA PRO A 80 -30.17 20.99 42.05
C PRO A 80 -31.24 20.57 43.09
N PRO A 81 -32.15 19.66 42.72
CA PRO A 81 -33.26 19.23 43.57
C PRO A 81 -32.86 18.49 44.86
N ASP A 82 -31.68 17.89 44.89
CA ASP A 82 -31.14 17.11 46.01
C ASP A 82 -30.47 17.96 47.09
N THR A 83 -30.25 19.25 46.83
CA THR A 83 -29.56 20.19 47.72
C THR A 83 -30.53 21.28 48.20
N GLY A 84 -30.73 21.42 49.52
CA GLY A 84 -31.70 22.34 50.10
C GLY A 84 -31.87 22.18 51.61
N GLY A 85 -33.03 22.59 52.14
CA GLY A 85 -33.36 22.56 53.56
C GLY A 85 -33.11 23.88 54.30
N TRP A 86 -32.90 24.98 53.57
CA TRP A 86 -32.52 26.28 54.11
C TRP A 86 -33.22 27.43 53.36
N THR A 87 -33.28 28.61 53.99
CA THR A 87 -33.92 29.81 53.44
C THR A 87 -32.86 30.77 52.92
N LEU A 88 -32.86 31.04 51.62
CA LEU A 88 -31.94 31.97 50.97
C LEU A 88 -32.17 33.40 51.45
N ARG A 89 -31.08 34.10 51.77
CA ARG A 89 -31.12 35.51 52.20
C ARG A 89 -29.97 36.36 51.67
N GLU A 90 -28.87 35.74 51.31
CA GLU A 90 -27.71 36.42 50.74
C GLU A 90 -27.06 35.57 49.66
N ALA A 91 -26.32 36.22 48.78
CA ALA A 91 -25.50 35.54 47.79
C ALA A 91 -24.29 36.40 47.44
N GLY A 92 -23.25 35.76 46.90
CA GLY A 92 -22.03 36.42 46.52
C GLY A 92 -21.31 35.76 45.36
N PHE A 93 -20.38 36.49 44.78
CA PHE A 93 -19.53 36.05 43.68
C PHE A 93 -18.12 35.82 44.19
N LEU A 94 -17.53 34.67 43.88
CA LEU A 94 -16.13 34.39 44.15
C LEU A 94 -15.33 34.47 42.85
N ASP A 95 -14.14 35.06 42.93
CA ASP A 95 -13.18 35.02 41.84
C ASP A 95 -12.35 33.72 41.82
N ALA A 96 -11.39 33.63 40.90
CA ALA A 96 -10.52 32.46 40.75
C ALA A 96 -9.58 32.24 41.95
N ASP A 97 -9.29 33.27 42.75
CA ASP A 97 -8.47 33.16 43.96
C ASP A 97 -9.32 32.76 45.19
N GLY A 98 -10.65 32.67 45.03
CA GLY A 98 -11.59 32.36 46.09
C GLY A 98 -12.01 33.57 46.93
N ASP A 99 -11.68 34.78 46.50
CA ASP A 99 -12.03 36.00 47.21
C ASP A 99 -13.47 36.44 46.89
N LEU A 100 -14.18 36.94 47.91
CA LEU A 100 -15.54 37.47 47.76
C LEU A 100 -15.49 38.79 46.98
N PHE A 101 -15.90 38.73 45.71
CA PHE A 101 -15.85 39.84 44.75
C PHE A 101 -17.08 40.77 44.88
N GLY A 102 -18.25 40.19 45.13
CA GLY A 102 -19.50 40.93 45.30
C GLY A 102 -20.44 40.20 46.24
N ILE A 103 -21.28 40.96 46.93
CA ILE A 103 -22.26 40.46 47.89
C ILE A 103 -23.61 41.15 47.65
N GLY A 104 -24.69 40.38 47.73
CA GLY A 104 -26.05 40.88 47.58
C GLY A 104 -27.02 40.20 48.52
N ASN A 105 -28.14 40.88 48.76
CA ASN A 105 -29.25 40.35 49.53
C ASN A 105 -30.30 39.72 48.60
N LEU A 106 -30.93 38.66 49.07
CA LEU A 106 -31.98 37.93 48.37
C LEU A 106 -33.30 38.03 49.15
N PRO A 107 -34.45 37.99 48.45
CA PRO A 107 -35.74 37.77 49.11
C PRO A 107 -35.75 36.42 49.80
N GLU A 108 -36.40 36.36 50.96
CA GLU A 108 -36.56 35.11 51.72
C GLU A 108 -37.20 34.04 50.84
N THR A 109 -36.38 33.08 50.42
CA THR A 109 -36.80 32.02 49.50
C THR A 109 -36.41 30.69 50.10
N TYR A 110 -37.40 29.90 50.50
CA TYR A 110 -37.16 28.56 51.02
C TYR A 110 -36.87 27.59 49.87
N LYS A 111 -35.73 26.88 49.94
CA LYS A 111 -35.34 25.84 49.00
C LYS A 111 -35.54 24.47 49.66
N PRO A 112 -36.62 23.73 49.33
CA PRO A 112 -36.82 22.39 49.88
C PRO A 112 -35.79 21.40 49.30
N GLN A 113 -35.52 20.35 50.06
CA GLN A 113 -34.71 19.20 49.64
C GLN A 113 -35.58 17.95 49.47
N LEU A 114 -35.13 17.01 48.62
CA LEU A 114 -35.86 15.78 48.32
C LEU A 114 -36.27 14.98 49.58
N ALA A 115 -35.47 15.02 50.65
CA ALA A 115 -35.76 14.36 51.92
C ALA A 115 -37.02 14.89 52.65
N GLU A 116 -37.47 16.11 52.31
CA GLU A 116 -38.68 16.75 52.85
C GLU A 116 -39.93 16.41 52.01
N GLY A 117 -39.81 15.48 51.05
CA GLY A 117 -40.91 15.04 50.19
C GLY A 117 -41.20 15.96 49.00
N SER A 118 -40.40 17.03 48.82
CA SER A 118 -40.52 17.98 47.71
C SER A 118 -39.14 18.33 47.17
N ALA A 119 -38.87 17.96 45.91
CA ALA A 119 -37.68 18.38 45.18
C ALA A 119 -38.03 19.54 44.25
N ALA A 120 -37.45 20.71 44.48
CA ALA A 120 -37.56 21.86 43.59
C ALA A 120 -36.17 22.23 43.05
N GLU A 121 -36.06 22.52 41.77
CA GLU A 121 -34.89 23.20 41.21
C GLU A 121 -35.05 24.71 41.43
N LEU A 122 -34.00 25.39 41.90
CA LEU A 122 -34.03 26.84 42.11
C LEU A 122 -32.94 27.52 41.29
N ARG A 123 -33.35 28.39 40.36
CA ARG A 123 -32.45 29.22 39.56
C ARG A 123 -32.34 30.60 40.18
N ILE A 124 -31.12 30.96 40.57
CA ILE A 124 -30.76 32.27 41.09
C ILE A 124 -30.13 33.05 39.94
N ARG A 125 -30.64 34.24 39.66
CA ARG A 125 -30.06 35.21 38.72
C ARG A 125 -29.72 36.47 39.49
N LEU A 126 -28.44 36.83 39.49
CA LEU A 126 -27.93 38.04 40.15
C LEU A 126 -27.25 38.94 39.14
N THR A 127 -27.46 40.24 39.31
CA THR A 127 -26.86 41.27 38.47
C THR A 127 -25.89 42.10 39.32
N LEU A 128 -24.63 42.15 38.90
CA LEU A 128 -23.56 42.91 39.55
C LEU A 128 -23.12 44.06 38.65
N GLU A 129 -23.05 45.27 39.19
CA GLU A 129 -22.49 46.43 38.48
C GLU A 129 -20.96 46.43 38.58
N VAL A 130 -20.28 46.45 37.44
CA VAL A 130 -18.81 46.45 37.32
C VAL A 130 -18.29 47.61 36.46
N GLY A 131 -19.17 48.42 35.87
CA GLY A 131 -18.82 49.54 35.00
C GLY A 131 -18.53 49.15 33.54
N GLU A 132 -18.60 50.12 32.63
CA GLU A 132 -18.63 49.90 31.16
C GLU A 132 -17.36 49.32 30.54
N ARG A 133 -16.23 49.24 31.28
CA ARG A 133 -14.93 48.79 30.77
C ARG A 133 -14.33 47.61 31.54
N ALA A 134 -15.12 46.91 32.35
CA ALA A 134 -14.60 45.83 33.19
C ALA A 134 -13.99 44.69 32.34
N PRO A 135 -12.68 44.38 32.47
CA PRO A 135 -12.03 43.29 31.75
C PRO A 135 -12.40 41.98 32.43
N VAL A 136 -13.55 41.39 32.10
CA VAL A 136 -14.03 40.17 32.73
C VAL A 136 -13.94 39.02 31.73
N GLN A 137 -13.24 37.94 32.12
CA GLN A 137 -13.12 36.75 31.29
C GLN A 137 -14.38 35.90 31.46
N LEU A 138 -15.18 35.83 30.40
CA LEU A 138 -16.37 35.01 30.31
C LEU A 138 -15.94 33.54 30.11
N LYS A 139 -15.79 32.80 31.20
CA LYS A 139 -15.50 31.37 31.14
C LYS A 139 -16.80 30.59 31.26
N ILE A 140 -17.30 30.10 30.14
CA ILE A 140 -18.38 29.10 30.10
C ILE A 140 -17.70 27.74 30.22
N ASP A 141 -18.09 26.93 31.22
CA ASP A 141 -17.77 25.51 31.22
C ASP A 141 -18.91 24.76 30.49
N PRO A 142 -18.71 24.30 29.25
CA PRO A 142 -19.75 23.65 28.46
C PRO A 142 -20.14 22.26 28.98
N THR A 143 -19.47 21.72 30.01
CA THR A 143 -19.78 20.38 30.56
C THR A 143 -20.88 20.40 31.64
N VAL A 144 -21.30 21.59 32.11
CA VAL A 144 -22.26 21.74 33.24
C VAL A 144 -23.52 22.54 32.83
N VAL A 145 -23.68 22.90 31.56
CA VAL A 145 -24.79 23.74 31.08
C VAL A 145 -25.82 22.91 30.30
N LEU A 146 -27.05 22.87 30.79
CA LEU A 146 -28.21 22.53 29.97
C LEU A 146 -28.31 23.57 28.83
N ALA A 147 -27.96 23.17 27.61
CA ALA A 147 -28.16 24.01 26.44
C ALA A 147 -29.65 24.34 26.28
N SER A 148 -29.99 25.62 26.14
CA SER A 148 -31.37 26.01 25.87
C SER A 148 -31.83 25.42 24.53
N ARG A 149 -33.09 24.96 24.44
CA ARG A 149 -33.65 24.40 23.19
C ARG A 149 -33.43 25.31 21.98
N LYS A 150 -33.55 26.63 22.17
CA LYS A 150 -33.31 27.65 21.12
C LYS A 150 -31.87 27.64 20.61
N PHE A 151 -30.89 27.45 21.48
CA PHE A 151 -29.47 27.35 21.10
C PHE A 151 -29.21 26.08 20.28
N VAL A 152 -29.76 24.94 20.70
CA VAL A 152 -29.64 23.67 19.96
C VAL A 152 -30.31 23.76 18.58
N GLU A 153 -31.50 24.35 18.50
CA GLU A 153 -32.22 24.52 17.24
C GLU A 153 -31.47 25.43 16.26
N LEU A 154 -30.79 26.48 16.75
CA LEU A 154 -29.99 27.39 15.93
C LEU A 154 -28.76 26.68 15.34
N GLU A 155 -27.97 25.99 16.18
CA GLU A 155 -26.75 25.30 15.76
C GLU A 155 -27.02 24.07 14.88
N VAL A 156 -28.10 23.34 15.15
CA VAL A 156 -28.52 22.24 14.26
C VAL A 156 -29.01 22.81 12.91
N GLY A 157 -29.63 23.99 12.92
CA GLY A 157 -30.03 24.70 11.71
C GLY A 157 -28.84 25.08 10.82
N THR A 158 -27.81 25.71 11.40
CA THR A 158 -26.59 26.11 10.67
C THR A 158 -25.84 24.89 10.12
N LEU A 159 -25.71 23.82 10.91
CA LEU A 159 -25.07 22.58 10.46
C LEU A 159 -25.81 21.92 9.28
N ARG A 160 -27.14 21.94 9.29
CA ARG A 160 -27.95 21.41 8.18
C ARG A 160 -27.75 22.21 6.90
N GLU A 161 -27.67 23.53 7.00
CA GLU A 161 -27.42 24.40 5.86
C GLU A 161 -26.03 24.17 5.27
N VAL A 162 -25.00 24.07 6.12
CA VAL A 162 -23.63 23.72 5.68
C VAL A 162 -23.59 22.36 4.98
N MET A 163 -24.24 21.33 5.54
CA MET A 163 -24.27 20.00 4.93
C MET A 163 -25.04 19.97 3.61
N THR A 164 -26.13 20.74 3.51
CA THR A 164 -26.92 20.86 2.28
C THR A 164 -26.11 21.54 1.19
N ASN A 165 -25.39 22.61 1.54
CA ASN A 165 -24.51 23.32 0.61
C ASN A 165 -23.32 22.44 0.18
N HIS A 166 -22.75 21.64 1.09
CA HIS A 166 -21.67 20.70 0.76
C HIS A 166 -22.13 19.65 -0.27
N ILE A 167 -23.29 19.02 -0.06
CA ILE A 167 -23.86 18.01 -0.97
C ILE A 167 -24.25 18.62 -2.33
N GLN A 168 -24.63 19.90 -2.38
CA GLN A 168 -25.04 20.59 -3.61
C GLN A 168 -23.88 21.27 -4.34
N ASP A 169 -22.69 21.32 -3.73
CA ASP A 169 -21.51 21.90 -4.34
C ASP A 169 -21.06 21.03 -5.52
N LYS A 170 -21.32 21.48 -6.75
CA LYS A 170 -20.88 20.79 -7.97
C LYS A 170 -19.37 20.84 -8.19
N SER A 171 -18.63 21.52 -7.30
CA SER A 171 -17.17 21.46 -7.19
C SER A 171 -16.69 20.41 -6.19
N ASP A 172 -17.61 19.71 -5.52
CA ASP A 172 -17.32 18.58 -4.66
C ASP A 172 -16.80 17.40 -5.51
N PRO A 173 -15.59 16.88 -5.25
CA PRO A 173 -15.06 15.72 -5.97
C PRO A 173 -15.96 14.48 -5.86
N HIS A 174 -16.89 14.40 -4.90
CA HIS A 174 -17.80 13.27 -4.75
C HIS A 174 -18.79 13.12 -5.93
N ASP A 175 -19.22 14.21 -6.58
CA ASP A 175 -20.10 14.16 -7.75
C ASP A 175 -19.36 13.88 -9.07
N THR A 176 -18.03 13.99 -9.07
CA THR A 176 -17.19 13.75 -10.27
C THR A 176 -16.69 12.32 -10.39
N LEU A 177 -16.79 11.54 -9.31
CA LEU A 177 -16.34 10.16 -9.27
C LEU A 177 -17.54 9.21 -9.43
N PRO A 178 -17.52 8.28 -10.39
CA PRO A 178 -18.55 7.25 -10.49
C PRO A 178 -18.53 6.36 -9.23
N ASP A 179 -19.71 5.88 -8.82
CA ASP A 179 -19.82 4.93 -7.71
C ASP A 179 -19.19 3.57 -8.05
N GLY A 180 -18.74 2.83 -7.03
CA GLY A 180 -18.45 1.40 -7.15
C GLY A 180 -17.01 0.97 -7.49
N GLY A 181 -16.03 1.87 -7.47
CA GLY A 181 -14.61 1.50 -7.65
C GLY A 181 -14.08 0.59 -6.55
N SER A 182 -13.44 -0.52 -6.92
CA SER A 182 -12.75 -1.42 -6.00
C SER A 182 -11.28 -1.05 -5.83
N ARG A 183 -10.67 -1.48 -4.72
CA ARG A 183 -9.24 -1.24 -4.48
C ARG A 183 -8.41 -1.94 -5.56
N GLY A 184 -7.75 -1.16 -6.41
CA GLY A 184 -6.95 -1.64 -7.53
C GLY A 184 -7.50 -1.28 -8.90
N ASP A 185 -8.72 -0.74 -8.98
CA ASP A 185 -9.28 -0.22 -10.23
C ASP A 185 -8.64 1.12 -10.59
N LEU A 186 -8.50 1.36 -11.89
CA LEU A 186 -8.08 2.65 -12.42
C LEU A 186 -9.32 3.47 -12.75
N LEU A 187 -9.29 4.75 -12.36
CA LEU A 187 -10.23 5.72 -12.87
C LEU A 187 -9.74 6.20 -14.23
N ILE A 188 -10.53 5.96 -15.28
CA ILE A 188 -10.19 6.34 -16.65
C ILE A 188 -11.23 7.30 -17.22
N GLN A 189 -10.81 8.13 -18.18
CA GLN A 189 -11.73 8.94 -18.97
C GLN A 189 -12.26 8.10 -20.14
N GLY A 190 -13.46 7.56 -19.98
CA GLY A 190 -14.21 6.88 -21.03
C GLY A 190 -14.90 7.86 -21.99
N ARG A 191 -15.65 7.32 -22.95
CA ARG A 191 -16.37 8.11 -23.97
C ARG A 191 -17.47 8.99 -23.38
N ASP A 192 -18.16 8.49 -22.36
CA ASP A 192 -19.35 9.11 -21.78
C ASP A 192 -19.09 9.72 -20.39
N GLY A 193 -17.83 9.72 -19.92
CA GLY A 193 -17.44 10.25 -18.60
C GLY A 193 -16.28 9.50 -17.97
N LEU A 194 -16.02 9.79 -16.69
CA LEU A 194 -15.09 9.02 -15.88
C LEU A 194 -15.73 7.66 -15.54
N GLU A 195 -14.97 6.57 -15.67
CA GLU A 195 -15.41 5.21 -15.35
C GLU A 195 -14.31 4.43 -14.61
N TRP A 196 -14.71 3.51 -13.73
CA TRP A 196 -13.78 2.57 -13.10
C TRP A 196 -13.52 1.39 -14.03
N GLN A 197 -12.25 1.12 -14.30
CA GLN A 197 -11.82 -0.04 -15.06
C GLN A 197 -10.92 -0.91 -14.20
N GLU A 198 -11.10 -2.23 -14.25
CA GLU A 198 -10.14 -3.15 -13.64
C GLU A 198 -8.75 -2.82 -14.19
N ALA A 199 -7.79 -2.53 -13.31
CA ALA A 199 -6.42 -2.36 -13.75
C ALA A 199 -5.99 -3.63 -14.49
N GLY A 200 -5.73 -3.49 -15.80
CA GLY A 200 -5.07 -4.53 -16.57
C GLY A 200 -3.82 -4.99 -15.82
N ALA A 201 -3.53 -6.28 -15.87
CA ALA A 201 -2.47 -6.84 -15.05
C ALA A 201 -1.12 -6.15 -15.33
N ARG A 202 -0.48 -5.65 -14.28
CA ARG A 202 0.78 -4.91 -14.38
C ARG A 202 1.94 -5.89 -14.25
N HIS A 203 2.90 -5.80 -15.16
CA HIS A 203 4.17 -6.53 -15.01
C HIS A 203 4.84 -6.17 -13.68
N LEU A 204 5.20 -7.18 -12.89
CA LEU A 204 5.83 -7.03 -11.58
C LEU A 204 7.32 -7.33 -11.66
N SER A 205 7.68 -8.49 -12.22
CA SER A 205 9.05 -8.99 -12.20
C SER A 205 9.32 -9.95 -13.38
N THR A 206 10.59 -10.12 -13.72
CA THR A 206 11.06 -11.13 -14.68
C THR A 206 12.21 -11.91 -14.08
N THR A 207 12.07 -13.23 -14.02
CA THR A 207 13.14 -14.17 -13.67
C THR A 207 13.64 -14.85 -14.94
N VAL A 208 14.96 -14.88 -15.14
CA VAL A 208 15.60 -15.56 -16.27
C VAL A 208 16.63 -16.56 -15.74
N LYS A 209 16.54 -17.82 -16.17
CA LYS A 209 17.46 -18.87 -15.76
C LYS A 209 17.96 -19.68 -16.96
N ALA A 210 19.28 -19.62 -17.19
CA ALA A 210 19.95 -20.29 -18.31
C ALA A 210 20.97 -21.35 -17.87
N THR A 211 21.22 -21.48 -16.56
CA THR A 211 22.11 -22.53 -16.03
C THR A 211 21.31 -23.83 -15.92
N PRO A 212 21.83 -24.97 -16.42
CA PRO A 212 21.15 -26.25 -16.29
C PRO A 212 20.92 -26.65 -14.84
N GLY A 213 19.78 -27.27 -14.57
CA GLY A 213 19.42 -27.75 -13.24
C GLY A 213 17.95 -27.62 -12.93
N GLU A 214 17.60 -28.03 -11.73
CA GLU A 214 16.25 -27.94 -11.17
C GLU A 214 16.17 -26.76 -10.19
N TYR A 215 15.05 -26.05 -10.24
CA TYR A 215 14.80 -24.83 -9.48
C TYR A 215 13.34 -24.78 -9.02
N HIS A 216 13.07 -23.89 -8.07
CA HIS A 216 11.75 -23.70 -7.47
C HIS A 216 11.24 -22.28 -7.71
N TYR A 217 9.95 -22.19 -8.02
CA TYR A 217 9.20 -20.95 -8.14
C TYR A 217 8.17 -20.89 -7.01
N VAL A 218 8.38 -19.97 -6.07
CA VAL A 218 7.46 -19.75 -4.95
C VAL A 218 6.46 -18.67 -5.34
N LYS A 219 5.17 -19.01 -5.33
CA LYS A 219 4.10 -18.15 -5.80
C LYS A 219 3.87 -16.93 -4.88
N PRO A 220 3.92 -15.69 -5.39
CA PRO A 220 3.56 -14.50 -4.62
C PRO A 220 2.05 -14.40 -4.32
N ALA A 221 1.69 -13.83 -3.17
CA ALA A 221 0.30 -13.73 -2.72
C ALA A 221 -0.63 -12.87 -3.61
N HIS A 222 -0.08 -11.90 -4.35
CA HIS A 222 -0.85 -10.93 -5.16
C HIS A 222 -0.81 -11.22 -6.66
N LEU A 223 -0.31 -12.40 -7.05
CA LEU A 223 -0.17 -12.79 -8.45
C LEU A 223 -1.55 -12.97 -9.11
N LYS A 224 -1.75 -12.34 -10.28
CA LYS A 224 -2.90 -12.63 -11.17
C LYS A 224 -2.58 -13.78 -12.12
N PHE A 225 -1.44 -13.70 -12.81
CA PHE A 225 -0.93 -14.77 -13.68
C PHE A 225 0.58 -14.64 -13.88
N ILE A 226 1.21 -15.71 -14.37
CA ILE A 226 2.56 -15.66 -14.93
C ILE A 226 2.52 -15.92 -16.43
N GLU A 227 3.51 -15.37 -17.12
CA GLU A 227 3.88 -15.78 -18.47
C GLU A 227 5.20 -16.54 -18.38
N VAL A 228 5.21 -17.78 -18.84
CA VAL A 228 6.40 -18.64 -18.80
C VAL A 228 6.84 -18.97 -20.21
N GLU A 229 8.13 -18.84 -20.46
CA GLU A 229 8.78 -19.34 -21.66
C GLU A 229 9.84 -20.37 -21.30
N VAL A 230 9.89 -21.45 -22.08
CA VAL A 230 10.87 -22.52 -21.93
C VAL A 230 11.53 -22.82 -23.27
N LEU A 231 12.85 -23.00 -23.24
CA LEU A 231 13.69 -23.36 -24.38
C LEU A 231 14.50 -24.59 -24.02
N GLY A 232 14.40 -25.66 -24.82
CA GLY A 232 15.21 -26.86 -24.65
C GLY A 232 16.69 -26.62 -24.94
N GLY A 233 17.57 -27.47 -24.42
CA GLY A 233 18.99 -27.45 -24.75
C GLY A 233 19.24 -27.84 -26.21
N GLY A 234 20.30 -27.31 -26.83
CA GLY A 234 20.72 -27.70 -28.17
C GLY A 234 21.38 -29.08 -28.16
N GLY A 235 21.27 -29.80 -29.27
CA GLY A 235 22.02 -31.04 -29.49
C GLY A 235 23.49 -30.76 -29.78
N ALA A 236 24.37 -31.70 -29.43
CA ALA A 236 25.79 -31.63 -29.79
C ALA A 236 26.00 -31.79 -31.29
N GLY A 237 27.07 -31.20 -31.83
CA GLY A 237 27.54 -31.48 -33.18
C GLY A 237 28.13 -32.89 -33.31
N GLY A 238 28.20 -33.39 -34.55
CA GLY A 238 28.86 -34.65 -34.89
C GLY A 238 30.37 -34.57 -34.69
N GLY A 239 30.98 -35.64 -34.18
CA GLY A 239 32.43 -35.82 -34.19
C GLY A 239 32.97 -36.23 -35.56
N ALA A 240 34.28 -36.16 -35.73
CA ALA A 240 34.98 -36.56 -36.94
C ALA A 240 36.15 -37.50 -36.62
N LYS A 241 36.36 -38.53 -37.44
CA LYS A 241 37.40 -39.54 -37.22
C LYS A 241 38.74 -39.10 -37.81
N GLY A 242 39.80 -39.22 -37.03
CA GLY A 242 41.18 -39.04 -37.44
C GLY A 242 41.66 -40.11 -38.43
N GLY A 243 42.53 -39.70 -39.35
CA GLY A 243 43.15 -40.56 -40.35
C GLY A 243 43.82 -39.76 -41.47
N SER A 244 44.09 -40.43 -42.59
CA SER A 244 44.78 -39.86 -43.74
C SER A 244 43.84 -39.12 -44.71
N PHE A 245 42.52 -39.22 -44.51
CA PHE A 245 41.50 -38.63 -45.35
C PHE A 245 40.63 -37.63 -44.59
N ALA A 246 39.78 -36.93 -45.33
CA ALA A 246 38.80 -35.98 -44.84
C ALA A 246 37.65 -36.68 -44.09
N SER A 247 37.28 -36.15 -42.94
CA SER A 247 36.13 -36.58 -42.14
C SER A 247 35.48 -35.37 -41.46
N CYS A 248 34.16 -35.30 -41.42
CA CYS A 248 33.47 -34.20 -40.77
C CYS A 248 32.14 -34.64 -40.14
N GLY A 249 31.74 -33.94 -39.08
CA GLY A 249 30.46 -34.14 -38.41
C GLY A 249 29.39 -33.16 -38.88
N SER A 250 28.12 -33.55 -38.79
CA SER A 250 26.97 -32.68 -39.05
C SER A 250 26.65 -31.81 -37.83
N GLY A 251 25.81 -30.79 -38.00
CA GLY A 251 25.39 -29.93 -36.91
C GLY A 251 24.34 -30.57 -36.02
N GLY A 252 24.33 -30.20 -34.74
CA GLY A 252 23.26 -30.54 -33.80
C GLY A 252 21.99 -29.73 -34.06
N GLY A 253 20.84 -30.29 -33.68
CA GLY A 253 19.55 -29.60 -33.74
C GLY A 253 19.38 -28.59 -32.60
N ALA A 254 18.58 -27.56 -32.81
CA ALA A 254 18.24 -26.61 -31.75
C ALA A 254 17.15 -27.16 -30.82
N GLY A 255 17.11 -26.70 -29.57
CA GLY A 255 16.01 -26.98 -28.65
C GLY A 255 14.68 -26.41 -29.15
N GLY A 256 13.58 -27.05 -28.74
CA GLY A 256 12.23 -26.52 -28.95
C GLY A 256 11.98 -25.26 -28.11
N TRP A 257 10.89 -24.55 -28.38
CA TRP A 257 10.46 -23.41 -27.58
C TRP A 257 8.96 -23.46 -27.34
N ALA A 258 8.53 -23.10 -26.13
CA ALA A 258 7.11 -22.97 -25.81
C ALA A 258 6.88 -21.81 -24.85
N LYS A 259 5.70 -21.19 -24.98
CA LYS A 259 5.25 -20.07 -24.16
C LYS A 259 3.82 -20.29 -23.67
N ALA A 260 3.57 -20.08 -22.39
CA ALA A 260 2.26 -20.24 -21.75
C ALA A 260 1.94 -19.07 -20.82
N VAL A 261 0.67 -18.66 -20.80
CA VAL A 261 0.09 -17.82 -19.75
C VAL A 261 -0.63 -18.71 -18.75
N ILE A 262 -0.17 -18.70 -17.50
CA ILE A 262 -0.68 -19.57 -16.44
C ILE A 262 -1.33 -18.69 -15.37
N MET A 263 -2.64 -18.83 -15.23
CA MET A 263 -3.40 -18.12 -14.19
C MET A 263 -2.93 -18.54 -12.80
N ALA A 264 -2.87 -17.58 -11.87
CA ALA A 264 -2.44 -17.83 -10.50
C ALA A 264 -3.29 -18.92 -9.83
N SER A 265 -4.59 -19.02 -10.16
CA SER A 265 -5.49 -20.06 -9.65
C SER A 265 -5.08 -21.49 -10.03
N ARG A 266 -4.27 -21.66 -11.08
CA ARG A 266 -3.77 -22.97 -11.53
C ARG A 266 -2.44 -23.36 -10.90
N LEU A 267 -1.73 -22.41 -10.31
CA LEU A 267 -0.42 -22.62 -9.69
C LEU A 267 -0.55 -23.09 -8.25
N GLY A 268 0.27 -24.07 -7.88
CA GLY A 268 0.58 -24.41 -6.51
C GLY A 268 1.33 -23.29 -5.77
N ALA A 269 1.61 -23.52 -4.49
CA ALA A 269 2.38 -22.58 -3.67
C ALA A 269 3.87 -22.57 -4.04
N ASP A 270 4.38 -23.71 -4.50
CA ASP A 270 5.75 -23.93 -4.95
C ASP A 270 5.70 -24.82 -6.19
N GLU A 271 6.30 -24.36 -7.28
CA GLU A 271 6.35 -25.06 -8.56
C GLU A 271 7.80 -25.32 -8.95
N THR A 272 8.10 -26.56 -9.34
CA THR A 272 9.42 -26.91 -9.86
C THR A 272 9.56 -26.53 -11.32
N TYR A 273 10.72 -26.00 -11.71
CA TYR A 273 11.09 -25.80 -13.11
C TYR A 273 12.51 -26.28 -13.38
N THR A 274 12.75 -26.70 -14.62
CA THR A 274 14.00 -27.33 -15.04
C THR A 274 14.56 -26.58 -16.23
N VAL A 275 15.86 -26.31 -16.20
CA VAL A 275 16.63 -25.85 -17.36
C VAL A 275 17.42 -27.04 -17.89
N GLY A 276 17.17 -27.41 -19.14
CA GLY A 276 17.85 -28.52 -19.82
C GLY A 276 19.29 -28.17 -20.18
N ALA A 277 20.22 -29.10 -19.99
CA ALA A 277 21.61 -28.94 -20.41
C ALA A 277 21.77 -29.02 -21.93
N GLY A 278 22.78 -28.36 -22.48
CA GLY A 278 23.22 -28.60 -23.84
C GLY A 278 23.79 -30.02 -24.01
N GLY A 279 23.64 -30.59 -25.20
CA GLY A 279 24.26 -31.87 -25.54
C GLY A 279 25.78 -31.73 -25.53
N VAL A 280 26.50 -32.65 -24.88
CA VAL A 280 27.96 -32.64 -24.83
C VAL A 280 28.53 -33.24 -26.11
N GLY A 281 29.42 -32.50 -26.77
CA GLY A 281 30.20 -32.89 -27.93
C GLY A 281 31.07 -34.11 -27.67
N GLN A 282 31.18 -34.97 -28.68
CA GLN A 282 31.97 -36.21 -28.59
C GLN A 282 32.83 -36.39 -29.84
N ALA A 283 33.99 -37.01 -29.65
CA ALA A 283 34.90 -37.34 -30.74
C ALA A 283 34.48 -38.66 -31.41
N ALA A 284 34.51 -38.69 -32.75
CA ALA A 284 34.36 -39.89 -33.58
C ALA A 284 33.17 -40.84 -33.24
N VAL A 285 32.00 -40.29 -32.88
CA VAL A 285 30.76 -41.06 -32.67
C VAL A 285 29.76 -40.84 -33.80
N ARG A 286 29.00 -41.89 -34.18
CA ARG A 286 27.96 -41.78 -35.22
C ARG A 286 26.76 -40.95 -34.80
N ALA A 287 26.38 -40.97 -33.53
CA ALA A 287 25.24 -40.23 -33.00
C ALA A 287 25.68 -39.47 -31.75
N SER A 288 25.68 -38.15 -31.83
CA SER A 288 26.07 -37.29 -30.72
C SER A 288 24.93 -37.10 -29.71
N ASN A 289 25.28 -36.58 -28.53
CA ASN A 289 24.34 -36.40 -27.44
C ASN A 289 23.24 -35.37 -27.77
N PRO A 290 21.97 -35.66 -27.43
CA PRO A 290 20.89 -34.69 -27.50
C PRO A 290 21.01 -33.65 -26.38
N GLY A 291 20.33 -32.51 -26.57
CA GLY A 291 20.09 -31.56 -25.50
C GLY A 291 19.02 -32.03 -24.52
N GLY A 292 19.06 -31.50 -23.31
CA GLY A 292 18.09 -31.70 -22.24
C GLY A 292 16.80 -30.91 -22.45
N THR A 293 15.73 -31.38 -21.82
CA THR A 293 14.42 -30.71 -21.81
C THR A 293 14.38 -29.61 -20.76
N SER A 294 13.79 -28.45 -21.10
CA SER A 294 13.43 -27.42 -20.14
C SER A 294 11.92 -27.43 -19.90
N SER A 295 11.49 -27.13 -18.69
CA SER A 295 10.06 -27.20 -18.31
C SER A 295 9.73 -26.33 -17.12
N PHE A 296 8.45 -25.97 -17.00
CA PHE A 296 7.88 -25.36 -15.81
C PHE A 296 6.66 -26.17 -15.37
N GLY A 297 6.82 -26.89 -14.26
CA GLY A 297 5.85 -27.86 -13.75
C GLY A 297 5.35 -28.82 -14.84
N SER A 298 4.07 -29.14 -14.77
CA SER A 298 3.35 -29.87 -15.82
C SER A 298 2.73 -28.97 -16.89
N PHE A 299 2.96 -27.65 -16.81
CA PHE A 299 2.24 -26.66 -17.61
C PHE A 299 2.84 -26.51 -19.00
N VAL A 300 4.17 -26.38 -19.09
CA VAL A 300 4.85 -26.10 -20.35
C VAL A 300 6.24 -26.74 -20.37
N SER A 301 6.62 -27.31 -21.52
CA SER A 301 7.92 -27.96 -21.71
C SER A 301 8.44 -27.74 -23.13
N ALA A 302 9.76 -27.80 -23.28
CA ALA A 302 10.44 -27.81 -24.57
C ALA A 302 11.58 -28.82 -24.56
N THR A 303 11.50 -29.81 -25.45
CA THR A 303 12.54 -30.84 -25.55
C THR A 303 13.82 -30.26 -26.14
N GLY A 304 14.96 -30.85 -25.79
CA GLY A 304 16.21 -30.52 -26.44
C GLY A 304 16.28 -30.99 -27.88
N GLY A 305 17.21 -30.42 -28.64
CA GLY A 305 17.53 -30.84 -30.00
C GLY A 305 18.30 -32.17 -30.02
N ARG A 306 18.15 -32.95 -31.09
CA ARG A 306 18.94 -34.17 -31.28
C ARG A 306 20.39 -33.81 -31.63
N GLY A 307 21.33 -34.64 -31.21
CA GLY A 307 22.71 -34.51 -31.65
C GLY A 307 22.86 -34.74 -33.15
N GLY A 308 23.91 -34.15 -33.73
CA GLY A 308 24.32 -34.39 -35.10
C GLY A 308 24.87 -35.80 -35.28
N PHE A 309 24.92 -36.22 -36.54
CA PHE A 309 25.63 -37.40 -36.98
C PHE A 309 27.12 -37.09 -37.15
N GLY A 310 27.97 -37.93 -36.57
CA GLY A 310 29.41 -37.87 -36.81
C GLY A 310 29.89 -39.00 -37.72
N MET A 311 31.10 -38.84 -38.24
CA MET A 311 31.79 -39.87 -38.99
C MET A 311 32.74 -40.61 -38.03
N ASP A 312 32.49 -41.90 -37.80
CA ASP A 312 33.32 -42.78 -36.96
C ASP A 312 34.40 -43.53 -37.77
N THR A 313 34.41 -43.36 -39.08
CA THR A 313 35.37 -43.92 -40.02
C THR A 313 36.04 -42.81 -40.84
N ASN A 314 37.29 -43.03 -41.22
CA ASN A 314 38.07 -42.14 -42.09
C ASN A 314 38.34 -42.89 -43.41
N PHE A 315 37.68 -42.50 -44.51
CA PHE A 315 37.65 -43.25 -45.77
C PHE A 315 38.05 -42.36 -46.96
N GLU A 316 38.74 -42.97 -47.94
CA GLU A 316 39.15 -42.33 -49.18
C GLU A 316 37.99 -42.26 -50.17
N GLY A 317 37.26 -41.15 -50.18
CA GLY A 317 36.16 -40.96 -51.12
C GLY A 317 35.34 -39.70 -50.87
N SER A 318 34.19 -39.63 -51.52
CA SER A 318 33.16 -38.63 -51.25
C SER A 318 32.07 -39.24 -50.39
N ASP A 319 31.68 -38.56 -49.31
CA ASP A 319 30.57 -38.95 -48.46
C ASP A 319 29.77 -37.71 -48.07
N MET A 320 28.44 -37.79 -48.10
CA MET A 320 27.54 -36.68 -47.79
C MET A 320 26.46 -37.16 -46.84
N HIS A 321 26.35 -36.52 -45.68
CA HIS A 321 25.21 -36.71 -44.78
C HIS A 321 24.31 -35.48 -44.93
N PRO A 322 23.21 -35.55 -45.70
CA PRO A 322 22.39 -34.37 -45.99
C PRO A 322 21.66 -33.84 -44.74
N ASP A 323 21.49 -34.68 -43.72
CA ASP A 323 20.75 -34.37 -42.52
C ASP A 323 21.68 -34.06 -41.33
N GLY A 324 21.35 -33.05 -40.55
CA GLY A 324 21.88 -32.86 -39.19
C GLY A 324 20.91 -33.34 -38.11
N GLY A 325 21.22 -33.01 -36.86
CA GLY A 325 20.35 -33.29 -35.73
C GLY A 325 18.99 -32.58 -35.88
N ARG A 326 17.88 -33.30 -35.69
CA ARG A 326 16.54 -32.69 -35.71
C ARG A 326 16.36 -31.76 -34.50
N GLY A 327 15.62 -30.67 -34.69
CA GLY A 327 15.29 -29.79 -33.57
C GLY A 327 14.29 -30.41 -32.58
N GLY A 328 14.28 -29.87 -31.37
CA GLY A 328 13.33 -30.23 -30.32
C GLY A 328 11.96 -29.58 -30.50
N HIS A 329 10.99 -29.94 -29.68
CA HIS A 329 9.60 -29.48 -29.79
C HIS A 329 9.13 -28.85 -28.49
N GLY A 330 8.44 -27.71 -28.59
CA GLY A 330 7.62 -27.15 -27.50
C GLY A 330 6.29 -27.89 -27.35
N VAL A 331 5.83 -28.07 -26.11
CA VAL A 331 4.55 -28.71 -25.76
C VAL A 331 3.92 -28.03 -24.55
N GLY A 332 2.59 -27.93 -24.53
CA GLY A 332 1.81 -27.39 -23.40
C GLY A 332 1.69 -25.86 -23.37
N GLY A 333 2.43 -25.16 -24.24
CA GLY A 333 2.30 -23.72 -24.41
C GLY A 333 1.04 -23.31 -25.17
N ASP A 334 0.62 -22.06 -24.96
CA ASP A 334 -0.32 -21.37 -25.85
C ASP A 334 0.32 -21.15 -27.23
N VAL A 335 1.65 -20.99 -27.25
CA VAL A 335 2.45 -21.01 -28.48
C VAL A 335 3.53 -22.07 -28.32
N ASN A 336 3.66 -22.94 -29.33
CA ASN A 336 4.66 -23.99 -29.38
C ASN A 336 5.43 -23.89 -30.70
N ALA A 337 6.76 -23.93 -30.64
CA ALA A 337 7.64 -23.91 -31.78
C ALA A 337 8.61 -25.08 -31.75
N THR A 338 8.94 -25.57 -32.94
CA THR A 338 9.97 -26.60 -33.14
C THR A 338 11.29 -25.92 -33.43
N GLY A 339 12.37 -26.39 -32.81
CA GLY A 339 13.73 -25.94 -33.09
C GLY A 339 14.14 -26.31 -34.53
N SER A 340 15.08 -25.55 -35.08
CA SER A 340 15.62 -25.86 -36.42
C SER A 340 16.45 -27.15 -36.40
N ALA A 341 16.50 -27.83 -37.54
CA ALA A 341 17.44 -28.93 -37.74
C ALA A 341 18.86 -28.41 -38.03
N GLY A 342 19.88 -29.13 -37.59
CA GLY A 342 21.28 -28.84 -37.91
C GLY A 342 21.57 -29.09 -39.39
N GLY A 343 22.61 -28.45 -39.90
CA GLY A 343 23.08 -28.65 -41.26
C GLY A 343 23.79 -29.98 -41.44
N GLY A 344 23.65 -30.55 -42.64
CA GLY A 344 24.38 -31.74 -43.07
C GLY A 344 25.87 -31.48 -43.34
N THR A 345 26.57 -32.49 -43.83
CA THR A 345 27.99 -32.46 -44.18
C THR A 345 28.25 -32.77 -45.64
N ALA A 346 29.44 -32.36 -46.10
CA ALA A 346 29.98 -32.82 -47.37
C ALA A 346 31.47 -33.13 -47.24
N VAL A 347 31.88 -34.33 -47.64
CA VAL A 347 33.26 -34.72 -47.93
C VAL A 347 33.38 -34.87 -49.45
N MET A 348 34.27 -34.10 -50.06
CA MET A 348 34.47 -33.95 -51.50
C MET A 348 35.86 -34.44 -51.89
N GLY A 349 36.09 -35.74 -51.74
CA GLY A 349 37.37 -36.39 -52.03
C GLY A 349 38.30 -36.45 -50.81
N ALA A 350 39.55 -36.81 -51.04
CA ALA A 350 40.46 -37.23 -49.98
C ALA A 350 40.78 -36.17 -48.91
N LEU A 351 40.78 -34.87 -49.26
CA LEU A 351 41.27 -33.79 -48.38
C LEU A 351 40.39 -32.53 -48.38
N HIS A 352 39.12 -32.64 -48.80
CA HIS A 352 38.21 -31.50 -48.86
C HIS A 352 36.89 -31.85 -48.20
N ASN A 353 36.50 -31.07 -47.19
CA ASN A 353 35.22 -31.27 -46.51
C ASN A 353 34.66 -29.95 -45.96
N ALA A 354 33.38 -29.99 -45.60
CA ALA A 354 32.70 -28.97 -44.83
C ALA A 354 31.86 -29.67 -43.76
N SER A 355 32.03 -29.25 -42.50
CA SER A 355 31.22 -29.74 -41.39
C SER A 355 29.85 -29.04 -41.37
N GLY A 356 28.89 -29.65 -40.68
CA GLY A 356 27.54 -29.09 -40.58
C GLY A 356 27.47 -27.94 -39.59
N ILE A 357 26.66 -26.92 -39.93
CA ILE A 357 26.32 -25.83 -39.02
C ILE A 357 25.33 -26.30 -37.96
N GLY A 358 25.57 -25.98 -36.70
CA GLY A 358 24.60 -26.18 -35.62
C GLY A 358 23.36 -25.30 -35.83
N ALA A 359 22.18 -25.82 -35.54
CA ALA A 359 20.94 -25.09 -35.83
C ALA A 359 20.75 -23.88 -34.89
N PRO A 360 20.18 -22.76 -35.37
CA PRO A 360 19.79 -21.65 -34.50
C PRO A 360 18.56 -22.02 -33.68
N SER A 361 18.55 -21.58 -32.42
CA SER A 361 17.40 -21.64 -31.53
C SER A 361 16.49 -20.44 -31.74
N PHE A 362 15.41 -20.36 -30.95
CA PHE A 362 14.53 -19.19 -30.94
C PHE A 362 15.27 -17.90 -30.54
N TYR A 363 16.30 -18.02 -29.68
CA TYR A 363 16.96 -16.88 -29.04
C TYR A 363 18.39 -16.62 -29.53
N ALA A 364 19.06 -17.62 -30.13
CA ALA A 364 20.48 -17.51 -30.42
C ALA A 364 20.94 -18.41 -31.58
N GLY A 365 22.16 -18.20 -32.05
CA GLY A 365 22.77 -18.97 -33.11
C GLY A 365 23.30 -20.34 -32.64
N GLY A 366 23.42 -21.27 -33.59
CA GLY A 366 24.17 -22.50 -33.39
C GLY A 366 25.66 -22.35 -33.74
N GLY A 367 26.43 -23.40 -33.50
CA GLY A 367 27.86 -23.44 -33.84
C GLY A 367 28.10 -23.36 -35.34
N LEU A 368 29.14 -22.64 -35.76
CA LEU A 368 29.44 -22.41 -37.16
C LEU A 368 29.94 -23.68 -37.88
N SER A 369 29.73 -23.72 -39.19
CA SER A 369 30.35 -24.71 -40.07
C SER A 369 31.86 -24.45 -40.16
N LEU A 370 32.63 -25.53 -40.27
CA LEU A 370 34.08 -25.50 -40.38
C LEU A 370 34.52 -26.19 -41.66
N SER A 371 35.52 -25.60 -42.29
CA SER A 371 36.38 -26.23 -43.30
C SER A 371 37.83 -26.04 -42.87
N ASN A 372 38.68 -27.03 -43.15
CA ASN A 372 40.11 -26.92 -42.86
C ASN A 372 40.96 -27.45 -44.02
N GLY A 373 42.27 -27.28 -43.90
CA GLY A 373 43.23 -27.98 -44.75
C GLY A 373 44.33 -28.56 -43.88
N ASN A 374 44.41 -29.89 -43.85
CA ASN A 374 45.49 -30.66 -43.23
C ASN A 374 45.65 -30.47 -41.70
N SER A 375 44.54 -30.46 -40.96
CA SER A 375 44.50 -30.35 -39.49
C SER A 375 43.23 -30.98 -38.88
N THR A 376 43.07 -30.88 -37.56
CA THR A 376 41.82 -31.18 -36.84
C THR A 376 41.26 -29.88 -36.29
N LYS A 377 39.94 -29.67 -36.44
CA LYS A 377 39.18 -28.61 -35.78
C LYS A 377 37.96 -29.22 -35.08
N ASP A 378 37.88 -28.99 -33.78
CA ASP A 378 36.69 -29.30 -33.01
C ASP A 378 35.53 -28.38 -33.44
N GLY A 379 34.31 -28.88 -33.32
CA GLY A 379 33.11 -28.13 -33.67
C GLY A 379 32.87 -26.96 -32.72
N GLU A 380 32.34 -25.87 -33.27
CA GLU A 380 32.02 -24.69 -32.48
C GLU A 380 30.80 -24.94 -31.57
N PRO A 381 30.80 -24.45 -30.32
CA PRO A 381 29.66 -24.61 -29.44
C PRO A 381 28.45 -23.78 -29.91
N GLY A 382 27.25 -24.30 -29.68
CA GLY A 382 26.00 -23.55 -29.77
C GLY A 382 25.78 -22.66 -28.56
N THR A 383 24.85 -21.72 -28.67
CA THR A 383 24.50 -20.78 -27.59
C THR A 383 23.00 -20.86 -27.31
N LEU A 384 22.59 -20.78 -26.04
CA LEU A 384 21.18 -20.73 -25.58
C LEU A 384 20.22 -21.59 -26.42
N GLY A 385 20.27 -22.91 -26.23
CA GLY A 385 19.44 -23.88 -26.96
C GLY A 385 19.87 -24.11 -28.42
N GLY A 386 20.86 -23.39 -28.94
CA GLY A 386 21.41 -23.58 -30.28
C GLY A 386 22.21 -24.87 -30.38
N GLY A 387 22.15 -25.54 -31.53
CA GLY A 387 22.90 -26.77 -31.76
C GLY A 387 24.40 -26.52 -31.88
N GLY A 388 25.22 -27.50 -31.52
CA GLY A 388 26.67 -27.46 -31.74
C GLY A 388 27.03 -27.67 -33.20
N GLY A 389 28.12 -27.05 -33.66
CA GLY A 389 28.69 -27.24 -34.98
C GLY A 389 29.42 -28.59 -35.08
N GLY A 390 29.47 -29.16 -36.27
CA GLY A 390 30.20 -30.40 -36.50
C GLY A 390 31.72 -30.22 -36.51
N ALA A 391 32.45 -31.23 -36.06
CA ALA A 391 33.90 -31.26 -36.12
C ALA A 391 34.41 -31.47 -37.56
N ASN A 392 35.68 -31.18 -37.79
CA ASN A 392 36.31 -31.27 -39.10
C ASN A 392 37.73 -31.83 -38.96
N VAL A 393 38.09 -32.84 -39.75
CA VAL A 393 39.41 -33.45 -39.76
C VAL A 393 39.86 -33.67 -41.20
N ASP A 394 41.10 -33.26 -41.51
CA ASP A 394 41.76 -33.51 -42.79
C ASP A 394 43.20 -33.95 -42.57
N ASN A 395 43.56 -35.15 -43.05
CA ASN A 395 44.90 -35.73 -42.96
C ASN A 395 45.59 -35.49 -41.60
N SER A 396 44.86 -35.84 -40.55
CA SER A 396 45.26 -35.71 -39.16
C SER A 396 44.80 -36.95 -38.42
N VAL A 397 45.70 -37.57 -37.65
CA VAL A 397 45.40 -38.77 -36.85
C VAL A 397 44.60 -38.48 -35.57
N ILE A 398 44.28 -37.21 -35.31
CA ILE A 398 43.55 -36.75 -34.13
C ILE A 398 42.06 -36.68 -34.47
N ASP A 399 41.24 -37.38 -33.68
CA ASP A 399 39.78 -37.28 -33.78
C ASP A 399 39.30 -35.87 -33.41
N GLY A 400 38.35 -35.35 -34.17
CA GLY A 400 37.69 -34.07 -33.89
C GLY A 400 36.45 -34.27 -33.03
N THR A 401 36.30 -33.46 -31.99
CA THR A 401 35.14 -33.44 -31.10
C THR A 401 34.09 -32.51 -31.65
N GLY A 402 32.83 -32.96 -31.76
CA GLY A 402 31.73 -32.08 -32.14
C GLY A 402 31.53 -30.94 -31.12
N GLY A 403 30.95 -29.83 -31.55
CA GLY A 403 30.66 -28.72 -30.63
C GLY A 403 29.57 -29.07 -29.63
N ASN A 404 29.67 -28.54 -28.41
CA ASN A 404 28.58 -28.66 -27.43
C ASN A 404 27.34 -27.91 -27.93
N GLY A 405 26.15 -28.44 -27.64
CA GLY A 405 24.92 -27.66 -27.74
C GLY A 405 24.85 -26.59 -26.65
N GLY A 406 24.11 -25.51 -26.90
CA GLY A 406 23.85 -24.48 -25.89
C GLY A 406 22.84 -24.95 -24.85
N ASP A 407 23.02 -24.55 -23.60
CA ASP A 407 22.06 -24.81 -22.52
C ASP A 407 20.70 -24.17 -22.79
N GLY A 408 19.64 -24.75 -22.21
CA GLY A 408 18.28 -24.24 -22.31
C GLY A 408 18.03 -22.94 -21.56
N LEU A 409 16.77 -22.52 -21.52
CA LEU A 409 16.36 -21.28 -20.86
C LEU A 409 14.95 -21.44 -20.27
N VAL A 410 14.73 -20.84 -19.10
CA VAL A 410 13.40 -20.60 -18.55
C VAL A 410 13.27 -19.12 -18.21
N ILE A 411 12.21 -18.48 -18.69
CA ILE A 411 11.84 -17.09 -18.37
C ILE A 411 10.47 -17.11 -17.71
N ILE A 412 10.33 -16.47 -16.55
CA ILE A 412 9.07 -16.33 -15.82
C ILE A 412 8.80 -14.84 -15.64
N ARG A 413 7.68 -14.35 -16.14
CA ARG A 413 7.22 -12.96 -15.97
C ARG A 413 5.97 -12.95 -15.11
N GLU A 414 5.98 -12.15 -14.05
CA GLU A 414 4.88 -12.08 -13.09
C GLU A 414 4.00 -10.86 -13.35
N PHE A 415 2.68 -11.04 -13.21
CA PHE A 415 1.70 -9.96 -13.38
C PHE A 415 0.72 -9.91 -12.20
N VAL A 416 0.45 -8.70 -11.71
CA VAL A 416 -0.41 -8.41 -10.55
C VAL A 416 -1.56 -7.46 -10.86
#